data_AF-A0A5C1DJT8-F1
#
_entry.id   AF-A0A5C1DJT8-F1
#
_cell.length_a   1.000
_cell.length_b   1.000
_cell.length_c   1.000
_cell.angle_alpha   90.00
_cell.angle_beta   90.00
_cell.angle_gamma   90.00
#
_symmetry.space_group_name_H-M   'P 1'
#
loop_
_entity.id
_entity.type
_entity.pdbx_description
1 polymer ?
#
loop_
_entity_poly.entity_id
_entity_poly.type
_entity_poly.pdbx_seq_one_letter_code
_entity_poly.pdbx_strand_id
1 'polypeptide(L)'
;MRAMVNDSPWHAAPPALPAPLLDCLTEPGSLSLRLQAGGRRFAVRVLRQGEDRAQADEAEALGLKPGAPVYARHVLLTLDAAPVVYARSVTAPSCPAWLPVLARGSRSLGLTLFGELPELVREPLRYALLEAGHPQAAAAAATEPAAAYPARRCRFLLHGSPLLLTELFLPSLKDLL
;
A
#
# COMPACT_ATOMS: atom_id res chain seq x y z
N MET A 1 -15.33 18.41 -26.28
CA MET A 1 -14.78 18.03 -24.97
C MET A 1 -14.44 16.55 -25.03
N ARG A 2 -13.15 16.19 -25.11
CA ARG A 2 -12.72 14.78 -25.07
C ARG A 2 -12.84 14.33 -23.62
N ALA A 3 -13.66 13.33 -23.35
CA ALA A 3 -13.59 12.60 -22.10
C ALA A 3 -12.15 12.11 -21.93
N MET A 4 -11.47 12.58 -20.90
CA MET A 4 -10.21 11.97 -20.47
C MET A 4 -10.59 10.59 -19.97
N VAL A 5 -10.39 9.57 -20.81
CA VAL A 5 -10.40 8.18 -20.37
C VAL A 5 -9.23 8.09 -19.39
N ASN A 6 -9.53 8.18 -18.11
CA ASN A 6 -8.56 8.03 -17.06
C ASN A 6 -8.35 6.52 -16.91
N ASP A 7 -7.41 5.97 -17.68
CA ASP A 7 -7.04 4.56 -17.61
C ASP A 7 -6.22 4.37 -16.34
N SER A 8 -6.92 4.32 -15.20
CA SER A 8 -6.30 4.05 -13.91
C SER A 8 -5.60 2.70 -13.99
N PRO A 9 -4.33 2.57 -13.59
CA PRO A 9 -3.59 1.29 -13.68
C PRO A 9 -4.15 0.22 -12.72
N TRP A 10 -5.22 0.54 -11.99
CA TRP A 10 -5.79 -0.24 -10.90
C TRP A 10 -7.05 -0.98 -11.36
N HIS A 11 -6.94 -2.31 -11.44
CA HIS A 11 -8.01 -3.19 -11.90
C HIS A 11 -8.60 -4.03 -10.77
N ALA A 12 -9.81 -4.56 -10.98
CA ALA A 12 -10.46 -5.46 -10.03
C ALA A 12 -9.84 -6.86 -10.00
N ALA A 13 -9.33 -7.35 -11.15
CA ALA A 13 -8.66 -8.63 -11.26
C ALA A 13 -7.15 -8.48 -11.06
N PRO A 14 -6.48 -9.43 -10.38
CA PRO A 14 -5.04 -9.42 -10.24
C PRO A 14 -4.34 -9.76 -11.58
N PRO A 15 -3.10 -9.31 -11.79
CA PRO A 15 -2.28 -9.75 -12.91
C PRO A 15 -1.94 -11.24 -12.80
N ALA A 16 -1.56 -11.87 -13.92
CA ALA A 16 -1.07 -13.23 -13.93
C ALA A 16 0.31 -13.30 -13.24
N LEU A 17 0.42 -14.11 -12.18
CA LEU A 17 1.61 -14.26 -11.34
C LEU A 17 1.78 -15.72 -10.89
N PRO A 18 2.98 -16.14 -10.48
CA PRO A 18 3.19 -17.41 -9.80
C PRO A 18 2.31 -17.53 -8.54
N ALA A 19 1.78 -18.73 -8.28
CA ALA A 19 0.77 -18.96 -7.23
C ALA A 19 1.15 -18.39 -5.84
N PRO A 20 2.36 -18.62 -5.29
CA PRO A 20 2.71 -18.09 -3.96
C PRO A 20 2.63 -16.55 -3.88
N LEU A 21 3.04 -15.88 -4.95
CA LEU A 21 3.01 -14.42 -5.04
C LEU A 21 1.59 -13.91 -5.25
N LEU A 22 0.80 -14.60 -6.08
CA LEU A 22 -0.61 -14.29 -6.31
C LEU A 22 -1.42 -14.43 -5.00
N ASP A 23 -1.16 -15.46 -4.21
CA ASP A 23 -1.81 -15.70 -2.92
C ASP A 23 -1.52 -14.54 -1.95
N CYS A 24 -0.26 -14.08 -1.89
CA CYS A 24 0.10 -12.95 -1.04
C CYS A 24 -0.48 -11.62 -1.56
N LEU A 25 -0.48 -11.42 -2.88
CA LEU A 25 -1.07 -10.24 -3.51
C LEU A 25 -2.57 -10.15 -3.23
N THR A 26 -3.27 -11.27 -3.30
CA THR A 26 -4.73 -11.35 -3.17
C THR A 26 -5.20 -11.60 -1.74
N GLU A 27 -4.29 -11.75 -0.77
CA GLU A 27 -4.59 -11.94 0.65
C GLU A 27 -5.65 -10.93 1.14
N PRO A 28 -6.88 -11.40 1.44
CA PRO A 28 -7.96 -10.50 1.82
C PRO A 28 -7.75 -9.90 3.20
N GLY A 29 -6.96 -10.51 4.08
CA GLY A 29 -6.66 -10.01 5.41
C GLY A 29 -5.41 -9.13 5.49
N SER A 30 -4.83 -9.12 6.69
CA SER A 30 -3.58 -8.41 6.97
C SER A 30 -2.41 -9.12 6.31
N LEU A 31 -1.73 -8.44 5.38
CA LEU A 31 -0.49 -8.94 4.77
C LEU A 31 0.59 -9.23 5.83
N SER A 32 0.59 -8.49 6.94
CA SER A 32 1.53 -8.75 8.03
C SER A 32 1.29 -10.11 8.69
N LEU A 33 0.03 -10.50 8.93
CA LEU A 33 -0.29 -11.83 9.46
C LEU A 33 0.11 -12.92 8.47
N ARG A 34 -0.18 -12.71 7.18
CA ARG A 34 0.20 -13.65 6.13
C ARG A 34 1.71 -13.85 6.04
N LEU A 35 2.49 -12.78 6.08
CA LEU A 35 3.95 -12.82 6.07
C LEU A 35 4.52 -13.46 7.36
N GLN A 36 3.92 -13.19 8.52
CA GLN A 36 4.29 -13.82 9.78
C GLN A 36 4.03 -15.33 9.81
N ALA A 37 2.95 -15.79 9.16
CA ALA A 37 2.61 -17.20 9.08
C ALA A 37 3.66 -18.04 8.34
N GLY A 38 4.53 -17.43 7.53
CA GLY A 38 5.67 -18.09 6.89
C GLY A 38 6.81 -18.48 7.85
N GLY A 39 6.70 -18.19 9.15
CA GLY A 39 7.68 -18.59 10.16
C GLY A 39 8.97 -17.76 10.20
N ARG A 40 9.08 -16.76 9.32
CA ARG A 40 10.22 -15.84 9.24
C ARG A 40 10.06 -14.65 10.17
N ARG A 41 11.16 -14.00 10.53
CA ARG A 41 11.13 -12.80 11.39
C ARG A 41 10.56 -11.62 10.63
N PHE A 42 9.29 -11.30 10.89
CA PHE A 42 8.62 -10.13 10.35
C PHE A 42 8.99 -8.84 11.10
N ALA A 43 9.21 -7.76 10.37
CA ALA A 43 9.33 -6.42 10.94
C ALA A 43 8.85 -5.33 9.96
N VAL A 44 8.58 -4.13 10.50
CA VAL A 44 8.26 -2.93 9.73
C VAL A 44 9.36 -1.90 9.91
N ARG A 45 9.98 -1.48 8.82
CA ARG A 45 10.95 -0.39 8.79
C ARG A 45 10.30 0.86 8.22
N VAL A 46 10.18 1.91 9.02
CA VAL A 46 9.65 3.20 8.54
C VAL A 46 10.73 3.91 7.73
N LEU A 47 10.41 4.27 6.49
CA LEU A 47 11.31 5.03 5.61
C LEU A 47 11.11 6.53 5.80
N ARG A 48 9.85 6.96 5.78
CA ARG A 48 9.44 8.37 5.94
C ARG A 48 8.00 8.42 6.42
N GLN A 49 7.69 9.43 7.21
CA GLN A 49 6.33 9.72 7.64
C GLN A 49 6.15 11.23 7.85
N GLY A 50 5.06 11.80 7.33
CA GLY A 50 4.78 13.24 7.45
C GLY A 50 4.09 13.82 6.22
N GLU A 51 4.26 15.13 6.04
CA GLU A 51 3.72 15.85 4.89
C GLU A 51 4.31 15.36 3.57
N ASP A 52 3.44 15.23 2.57
CA ASP A 52 3.79 14.86 1.21
C ASP A 52 2.73 15.39 0.22
N ARG A 53 2.84 14.99 -1.06
CA ARG A 53 1.90 15.32 -2.12
C ARG A 53 1.17 14.06 -2.61
N ALA A 54 -0.13 14.20 -2.88
CA ALA A 54 -0.91 13.16 -3.52
C ALA A 54 -0.40 12.92 -4.95
N GLN A 55 -0.13 11.65 -5.29
CA GLN A 55 0.06 11.23 -6.67
C GLN A 55 -1.28 11.33 -7.43
N ALA A 56 -1.26 11.34 -8.77
CA ALA A 56 -2.45 11.58 -9.57
C ALA A 56 -3.57 10.56 -9.30
N ASP A 57 -3.21 9.29 -9.22
CA ASP A 57 -4.11 8.17 -8.94
C ASP A 57 -4.53 8.11 -7.45
N GLU A 58 -3.65 8.51 -6.54
CA GLU A 58 -3.97 8.69 -5.12
C GLU A 58 -5.00 9.81 -4.91
N ALA A 59 -4.82 10.94 -5.63
CA ALA A 59 -5.71 12.08 -5.55
C ALA A 59 -7.12 11.72 -6.02
N GLU A 60 -7.23 11.02 -7.15
CA GLU A 60 -8.51 10.50 -7.65
C GLU A 60 -9.18 9.58 -6.62
N ALA A 61 -8.45 8.58 -6.10
CA ALA A 61 -8.99 7.62 -5.14
C ALA A 61 -9.41 8.25 -3.80
N LEU A 62 -8.78 9.36 -3.41
CA LEU A 62 -9.09 10.09 -2.18
C LEU A 62 -10.09 11.24 -2.39
N GLY A 63 -10.50 11.54 -3.62
CA GLY A 63 -11.35 12.70 -3.94
C GLY A 63 -10.64 14.05 -3.73
N LEU A 64 -9.32 14.07 -3.90
CA LEU A 64 -8.47 15.25 -3.77
C LEU A 64 -8.10 15.82 -5.14
N LYS A 65 -7.62 17.06 -5.16
CA LYS A 65 -6.98 17.63 -6.36
C LYS A 65 -5.61 16.98 -6.57
N PRO A 66 -5.17 16.74 -7.82
CA PRO A 66 -3.81 16.28 -8.10
C PRO A 66 -2.76 17.19 -7.43
N GLY A 67 -1.77 16.60 -6.76
CA GLY A 67 -0.74 17.35 -6.02
C GLY A 67 -1.23 18.04 -4.74
N ALA A 68 -2.45 17.77 -4.28
CA ALA A 68 -2.92 18.25 -2.97
C ALA A 68 -1.96 17.79 -1.85
N PRO A 69 -1.79 18.60 -0.80
CA PRO A 69 -1.04 18.17 0.38
C PRO A 69 -1.73 16.95 1.00
N VAL A 70 -0.92 15.98 1.44
CA VAL A 70 -1.36 14.76 2.14
C VAL A 70 -0.45 14.47 3.31
N TYR A 71 -0.92 13.61 4.22
CA TYR A 71 -0.06 12.93 5.17
C TYR A 71 0.24 11.54 4.63
N ALA A 72 1.53 11.22 4.45
CA ALA A 72 1.98 9.94 3.92
C ALA A 72 2.88 9.21 4.92
N ARG A 73 2.75 7.87 4.95
CA ARG A 73 3.64 6.96 5.67
C ARG A 73 4.19 5.93 4.70
N HIS A 74 5.51 5.90 4.56
CA HIS A 74 6.26 4.96 3.74
C HIS A 74 6.97 3.96 4.63
N VAL A 75 6.78 2.67 4.35
CA VAL A 75 7.42 1.61 5.10
C VAL A 75 7.92 0.51 4.17
N LEU A 76 8.86 -0.27 4.70
CA LEU A 76 9.20 -1.58 4.18
C LEU A 76 8.69 -2.63 5.17
N LEU A 77 8.02 -3.65 4.66
CA LEU A 77 7.84 -4.90 5.38
C LEU A 77 9.05 -5.77 5.09
N THR A 78 9.61 -6.38 6.12
CA THR A 78 10.81 -7.23 5.99
C THR A 78 10.56 -8.62 6.55
N LEU A 79 11.13 -9.64 5.89
CA LEU A 79 11.27 -10.99 6.40
C LEU A 79 12.75 -11.29 6.60
N ASP A 80 13.15 -11.71 7.80
CA ASP A 80 14.57 -11.95 8.15
C ASP A 80 15.47 -10.75 7.79
N ALA A 81 14.95 -9.53 8.01
CA ALA A 81 15.54 -8.24 7.64
C ALA A 81 15.63 -7.93 6.13
N ALA A 82 15.32 -8.87 5.24
CA ALA A 82 15.21 -8.63 3.81
C ALA A 82 13.89 -7.89 3.48
N PRO A 83 13.90 -6.76 2.75
CA PRO A 83 12.70 -6.06 2.35
C PRO A 83 11.92 -6.89 1.33
N VAL A 84 10.62 -7.07 1.56
CA VAL A 84 9.75 -7.88 0.69
C VAL A 84 8.55 -7.12 0.16
N VAL A 85 8.14 -6.04 0.83
CA VAL A 85 7.04 -5.18 0.40
C VAL A 85 7.40 -3.74 0.70
N TYR A 86 7.26 -2.87 -0.28
CA TYR A 86 7.20 -1.43 -0.08
C TYR A 86 5.73 -1.02 0.07
N ALA A 87 5.40 -0.28 1.13
CA ALA A 87 4.03 0.17 1.34
C ALA A 87 3.97 1.68 1.60
N ARG A 88 2.96 2.30 1.02
CA ARG A 88 2.62 3.72 1.21
C ARG A 88 1.17 3.85 1.65
N SER A 89 0.96 4.53 2.78
CA SER A 89 -0.37 4.88 3.29
C SER A 89 -0.57 6.39 3.20
N VAL A 90 -1.70 6.84 2.65
CA VAL A 90 -1.96 8.27 2.36
C VAL A 90 -3.35 8.68 2.81
N THR A 91 -3.45 9.82 3.48
CA THR A 91 -4.72 10.45 3.87
C THR A 91 -4.61 11.99 3.81
N ALA A 92 -5.72 12.70 3.96
CA ALA A 92 -5.71 14.16 4.04
C ALA A 92 -4.90 14.65 5.27
N PRO A 93 -4.14 15.75 5.19
CA PRO A 93 -3.20 16.18 6.23
C PRO A 93 -3.83 16.38 7.61
N SER A 94 -5.07 16.85 7.62
CA SER A 94 -5.84 17.21 8.82
C SER A 94 -6.91 16.17 9.15
N CYS A 95 -6.67 14.89 8.85
CA CYS A 95 -7.62 13.83 9.18
C CYS A 95 -7.41 13.29 10.61
N PRO A 96 -8.23 13.69 11.60
CA PRO A 96 -8.03 13.30 13.00
C PRO A 96 -8.24 11.79 13.21
N ALA A 97 -9.03 11.13 12.36
CA ALA A 97 -9.27 9.70 12.46
C ALA A 97 -8.01 8.87 12.12
N TRP A 98 -7.20 9.33 11.16
CA TRP A 98 -6.09 8.55 10.62
C TRP A 98 -4.72 8.93 11.19
N LEU A 99 -4.49 10.18 11.58
CA LEU A 99 -3.18 10.58 12.11
C LEU A 99 -2.74 9.76 13.34
N PRO A 100 -3.58 9.53 14.37
CA PRO A 100 -3.20 8.69 15.50
C PRO A 100 -2.95 7.23 15.10
N VAL A 101 -3.72 6.72 14.13
CA VAL A 101 -3.55 5.36 13.60
C VAL A 101 -2.23 5.24 12.86
N LEU A 102 -1.84 6.23 12.06
CA LEU A 102 -0.57 6.23 11.32
C LEU A 102 0.63 6.52 12.24
N ALA A 103 0.45 7.26 13.34
CA ALA A 103 1.47 7.54 14.35
C ALA A 103 1.78 6.31 15.23
N ARG A 104 2.32 5.27 14.62
CA ARG A 104 2.52 3.95 15.25
C ARG A 104 3.95 3.40 15.16
N GLY A 105 4.90 4.19 14.71
CA GLY A 105 6.30 3.76 14.53
C GLY A 105 6.41 2.49 13.68
N SER A 106 7.18 1.51 14.17
CA SER A 106 7.38 0.20 13.52
C SER A 106 6.28 -0.82 13.76
N ARG A 107 5.09 -0.43 14.26
CA ARG A 107 3.94 -1.34 14.31
C ARG A 107 3.31 -1.48 12.93
N SER A 108 2.86 -2.69 12.61
CA SER A 108 2.11 -2.95 11.37
C SER A 108 0.80 -2.16 11.36
N LEU A 109 0.52 -1.49 10.25
CA LEU A 109 -0.77 -0.82 10.05
C LEU A 109 -1.87 -1.85 9.81
N GLY A 110 -1.59 -2.91 9.03
CA GLY A 110 -2.55 -3.98 8.73
C GLY A 110 -3.12 -4.64 9.98
N LEU A 111 -2.30 -4.88 11.01
CA LEU A 111 -2.80 -5.48 12.25
C LEU A 111 -3.89 -4.65 12.94
N THR A 112 -3.80 -3.32 12.90
CA THR A 112 -4.86 -2.45 13.44
C THR A 112 -6.04 -2.31 12.50
N LEU A 113 -5.79 -2.18 11.18
CA LEU A 113 -6.85 -2.10 10.18
C LEU A 113 -7.74 -3.35 10.16
N PHE A 114 -7.23 -4.52 10.53
CA PHE A 114 -8.00 -5.77 10.49
C PHE A 114 -8.47 -6.27 11.85
N GLY A 115 -8.20 -5.55 12.95
CA GLY A 115 -8.45 -6.05 14.30
C GLY A 115 -9.12 -5.09 15.29
N GLU A 116 -9.00 -3.77 15.11
CA GLU A 116 -9.19 -2.83 16.25
C GLU A 116 -10.16 -1.67 15.97
N LEU A 117 -10.78 -1.60 14.78
CA LEU A 117 -11.58 -0.45 14.35
C LEU A 117 -12.99 -0.89 13.91
N PRO A 118 -14.01 -0.82 14.79
CA PRO A 118 -15.36 -1.33 14.51
C PRO A 118 -16.10 -0.57 13.40
N GLU A 119 -15.83 0.74 13.25
CA GLU A 119 -16.47 1.59 12.23
C GLU A 119 -15.68 1.65 10.92
N LEU A 120 -14.67 0.79 10.78
CA LEU A 120 -13.84 0.74 9.59
C LEU A 120 -14.58 0.07 8.44
N VAL A 121 -14.81 0.83 7.38
CA VAL A 121 -15.26 0.29 6.09
C VAL A 121 -14.05 0.07 5.21
N ARG A 122 -14.01 -1.10 4.58
CA ARG A 122 -12.95 -1.47 3.64
C ARG A 122 -13.54 -1.67 2.25
N GLU A 123 -12.97 -0.96 1.26
CA GLU A 123 -13.31 -1.18 -0.14
C GLU A 123 -12.57 -2.41 -0.70
N PRO A 124 -13.10 -3.06 -1.76
CA PRO A 124 -12.43 -4.22 -2.35
C PRO A 124 -11.03 -3.87 -2.86
N LEU A 125 -10.13 -4.85 -2.81
CA LEU A 125 -8.78 -4.68 -3.36
C LEU A 125 -8.82 -4.28 -4.84
N ARG A 126 -7.82 -3.50 -5.23
CA ARG A 126 -7.47 -3.24 -6.63
C ARG A 126 -6.02 -3.64 -6.85
N TYR A 127 -5.70 -4.03 -8.07
CA TYR A 127 -4.41 -4.60 -8.42
C TYR A 127 -3.82 -3.87 -9.62
N ALA A 128 -2.50 -3.80 -9.65
CA ALA A 128 -1.77 -3.20 -10.75
C ALA A 128 -0.43 -3.94 -10.93
N LEU A 129 0.15 -3.81 -12.12
CA LEU A 129 1.56 -4.05 -12.34
C LEU A 129 2.21 -2.69 -12.60
N LEU A 130 2.91 -2.14 -11.60
CA LEU A 130 3.44 -0.79 -11.66
C LEU A 130 4.85 -0.78 -12.26
N GLU A 131 4.99 -0.23 -13.45
CA GLU A 131 6.26 -0.07 -14.15
C GLU A 131 7.06 1.14 -13.63
N ALA A 132 8.35 1.21 -13.98
CA ALA A 132 9.30 2.22 -13.50
C ALA A 132 8.86 3.69 -13.67
N GLY A 133 7.96 3.99 -14.61
CA GLY A 133 7.41 5.34 -14.79
C GLY A 133 6.46 5.80 -13.67
N HIS A 134 5.95 4.87 -12.85
CA HIS A 134 5.06 5.19 -11.74
C HIS A 134 5.85 5.68 -10.51
N PRO A 135 5.47 6.78 -9.83
CA PRO A 135 6.24 7.31 -8.71
C PRO A 135 6.42 6.32 -7.54
N GLN A 136 5.41 5.49 -7.23
CA GLN A 136 5.57 4.42 -6.23
C GLN A 136 6.53 3.31 -6.69
N ALA A 137 6.59 2.98 -7.99
CA ALA A 137 7.54 2.01 -8.52
C ALA A 137 8.99 2.55 -8.43
N ALA A 138 9.20 3.84 -8.71
CA ALA A 138 10.48 4.49 -8.49
C ALA A 138 10.91 4.47 -7.00
N ALA A 139 9.96 4.67 -6.08
CA ALA A 139 10.24 4.57 -4.64
C ALA A 139 10.57 3.13 -4.19
N ALA A 140 9.89 2.12 -4.75
CA ALA A 140 10.22 0.72 -4.52
C ALA A 140 11.60 0.34 -5.12
N ALA A 141 11.92 0.85 -6.30
CA ALA A 141 13.21 0.63 -6.97
C ALA A 141 14.41 1.17 -6.20
N ALA A 142 14.23 2.19 -5.37
CA ALA A 142 15.27 2.67 -4.46
C ALA A 142 15.63 1.63 -3.38
N THR A 143 14.78 0.62 -3.15
CA THR A 143 15.04 -0.50 -2.25
C THR A 143 15.54 -1.73 -3.01
N GLU A 144 14.83 -2.14 -4.06
CA GLU A 144 15.20 -3.30 -4.88
C GLU A 144 14.74 -3.06 -6.33
N PRO A 145 15.65 -2.82 -7.28
CA PRO A 145 15.30 -2.54 -8.67
C PRO A 145 14.59 -3.70 -9.39
N ALA A 146 13.53 -3.37 -10.12
CA ALA A 146 12.80 -4.27 -11.00
C ALA A 146 12.16 -3.49 -12.16
N ALA A 147 11.82 -4.18 -13.25
CA ALA A 147 11.11 -3.58 -14.38
C ALA A 147 9.68 -3.16 -14.01
N ALA A 148 9.01 -3.96 -13.18
CA ALA A 148 7.69 -3.67 -12.66
C ALA A 148 7.46 -4.37 -11.32
N TYR A 149 6.49 -3.86 -10.55
CA TYR A 149 6.11 -4.40 -9.25
C TYR A 149 4.63 -4.78 -9.25
N PRO A 150 4.28 -6.05 -8.95
CA PRO A 150 2.92 -6.39 -8.58
C PRO A 150 2.51 -5.54 -7.39
N ALA A 151 1.34 -4.91 -7.48
CA ALA A 151 0.87 -4.00 -6.46
C ALA A 151 -0.59 -4.26 -6.16
N ARG A 152 -0.96 -4.05 -4.90
CA ARG A 152 -2.35 -4.00 -4.47
C ARG A 152 -2.63 -2.70 -3.76
N ARG A 153 -3.88 -2.26 -3.86
CA ARG A 153 -4.38 -1.04 -3.26
C ARG A 153 -5.71 -1.31 -2.59
N CYS A 154 -5.88 -0.73 -1.42
CA CYS A 154 -7.12 -0.79 -0.67
C CYS A 154 -7.44 0.58 -0.10
N ARG A 155 -8.68 1.01 -0.28
CA ARG A 155 -9.21 2.21 0.36
C ARG A 155 -9.98 1.82 1.61
N PHE A 156 -9.70 2.54 2.68
CA PHE A 156 -10.33 2.39 3.97
C PHE A 156 -11.08 3.68 4.29
N LEU A 157 -12.26 3.57 4.90
CA LEU A 157 -13.00 4.71 5.43
C LEU A 157 -13.22 4.51 6.92
N LEU A 158 -12.86 5.52 7.70
CA LEU A 158 -13.10 5.58 9.14
C LEU A 158 -13.81 6.90 9.46
N HIS A 159 -15.03 6.83 9.97
CA HIS A 159 -15.90 8.01 10.16
C HIS A 159 -15.99 8.91 8.90
N GLY A 160 -16.13 8.29 7.73
CA GLY A 160 -16.17 8.99 6.43
C GLY A 160 -14.82 9.55 5.95
N SER A 161 -13.75 9.43 6.73
CA SER A 161 -12.42 9.88 6.33
C SER A 161 -11.68 8.79 5.53
N PRO A 162 -11.17 9.05 4.32
CA PRO A 162 -10.49 8.04 3.53
C PRO A 162 -9.00 7.91 3.88
N LEU A 163 -8.51 6.68 3.84
CA LEU A 163 -7.10 6.31 3.84
C LEU A 163 -6.85 5.36 2.67
N LEU A 164 -5.82 5.64 1.89
CA LEU A 164 -5.39 4.76 0.80
C LEU A 164 -4.12 4.03 1.22
N LEU A 165 -4.16 2.70 1.19
CA LEU A 165 -2.99 1.85 1.39
C LEU A 165 -2.62 1.24 0.05
N THR A 166 -1.37 1.46 -0.38
CA THR A 166 -0.80 0.79 -1.55
C THR A 166 0.43 0.00 -1.14
N GLU A 167 0.51 -1.26 -1.58
CA GLU A 167 1.55 -2.22 -1.24
C GLU A 167 2.14 -2.78 -2.55
N LEU A 168 3.44 -2.60 -2.76
CA LEU A 168 4.21 -3.09 -3.90
C LEU A 168 5.08 -4.25 -3.45
N PHE A 169 4.97 -5.38 -4.13
CA PHE A 169 5.64 -6.63 -3.79
C PHE A 169 7.01 -6.65 -4.46
N LEU A 170 8.07 -6.73 -3.65
CA LEU A 170 9.45 -6.66 -4.12
C LEU A 170 9.94 -8.03 -4.62
N PRO A 171 10.89 -8.07 -5.57
CA PRO A 171 11.40 -9.33 -6.12
C PRO A 171 11.87 -10.34 -5.06
N SER A 172 12.51 -9.89 -3.98
CA SER A 172 13.00 -10.73 -2.89
C SER A 172 11.91 -11.55 -2.18
N LEU A 173 10.64 -11.15 -2.27
CA LEU A 173 9.55 -11.90 -1.64
C LEU A 173 9.44 -13.32 -2.21
N LYS A 174 9.65 -13.51 -3.52
CA LYS A 174 9.48 -14.81 -4.18
C LYS A 174 10.38 -15.90 -3.58
N ASP A 175 11.55 -15.51 -3.07
CA ASP A 175 12.58 -16.39 -2.53
C ASP A 175 12.36 -16.68 -1.03
N LEU A 176 11.38 -16.00 -0.42
CA LEU A 176 11.09 -16.03 1.02
C LEU A 176 9.69 -16.55 1.36
N LEU A 177 8.85 -16.79 0.34
CA LEU A 177 7.52 -17.41 0.44
C LEU A 177 7.58 -18.94 0.55
#